data_AF-A0A7L3K8A9-F1
#
_entry.id   AF-A0A7L3K8A9-F1
#
_cell.length_a   1.000
_cell.length_b   1.000
_cell.length_c   1.000
_cell.angle_alpha   90.00
_cell.angle_beta   90.00
_cell.angle_gamma   90.00
#
_symmetry.space_group_name_H-M   'P 1'
#
loop_
_entity.id
_entity.type
_entity.pdbx_description
1 polymer ?
#
loop_
_entity_poly.entity_id
_entity_poly.type
_entity_poly.pdbx_seq_one_letter_code
_entity_poly.pdbx_strand_id
1 'polypeptide(L)'
;MRRLLELHVVKMVALYIVWVALEEVSLMNFVLVLLWALAMPYRRFRHMASCLSTLWTCIIIFCKMLYQLEVVDPSQYSSNCTQPLPNSTNLTPEELGNSTLYRGPVDPANWFGIRKGFPNLGYVKNHLQVLLLLVFEAVVYRRQQYHRKRHQLVAPVTGTIFEDISREHLDLGLVNCAKYLINYFYYKF
;
A
#
# COMPACT_ATOMS: atom_id res chain seq x y z
N MET A 1 12.44 -19.69 -6.65
CA MET A 1 11.59 -18.85 -5.74
C MET A 1 12.27 -17.54 -5.32
N ARG A 2 13.49 -17.58 -4.77
CA ARG A 2 14.22 -16.38 -4.27
C ARG A 2 14.33 -15.22 -5.28
N ARG A 3 14.69 -15.51 -6.54
CA ARG A 3 14.81 -14.50 -7.61
C ARG A 3 13.48 -13.89 -8.04
N LEU A 4 12.42 -14.71 -8.11
CA LEU A 4 11.07 -14.28 -8.44
C LEU A 4 10.56 -13.29 -7.38
N LEU A 5 10.77 -13.59 -6.09
CA LEU A 5 10.44 -12.66 -5.01
C LEU A 5 11.18 -11.33 -5.13
N GLU A 6 12.50 -11.35 -5.40
CA GLU A 6 13.30 -10.12 -5.54
C GLU A 6 12.76 -9.18 -6.64
N LEU A 7 12.25 -9.75 -7.74
CA LEU A 7 11.73 -8.97 -8.87
C LEU A 7 10.29 -8.50 -8.67
N HIS A 8 9.45 -9.32 -8.03
CA HIS A 8 8.01 -9.08 -7.93
C HIS A 8 7.55 -8.47 -6.60
N VAL A 9 8.38 -8.48 -5.54
CA VAL A 9 7.97 -7.99 -4.21
C VAL A 9 7.53 -6.52 -4.23
N VAL A 10 8.23 -5.66 -4.97
CA VAL A 10 7.89 -4.23 -5.10
C VAL A 10 6.49 -4.05 -5.70
N LYS A 11 6.12 -4.86 -6.70
CA LYS A 11 4.79 -4.81 -7.33
C LYS A 11 3.72 -5.27 -6.36
N MET A 12 3.98 -6.34 -5.61
CA MET A 12 3.05 -6.85 -4.59
C MET A 12 2.82 -5.83 -3.48
N VAL A 13 3.89 -5.18 -2.99
CA VAL A 13 3.79 -4.11 -1.98
C VAL A 13 2.96 -2.95 -2.49
N ALA A 14 3.25 -2.45 -3.71
CA ALA A 14 2.51 -1.35 -4.31
C ALA A 14 1.02 -1.65 -4.46
N LEU A 15 0.68 -2.82 -5.01
CA LEU A 15 -0.70 -3.26 -5.20
C LEU A 15 -1.44 -3.37 -3.87
N TYR A 16 -0.80 -3.94 -2.86
CA TYR A 16 -1.42 -4.12 -1.56
C TYR A 16 -1.66 -2.80 -0.83
N ILE A 17 -0.72 -1.85 -0.93
CA ILE A 17 -0.90 -0.51 -0.35
C ILE A 17 -2.05 0.24 -1.02
N VAL A 18 -2.16 0.16 -2.35
CA VAL A 18 -3.29 0.74 -3.08
C VAL A 18 -4.60 0.07 -2.66
N TRP A 19 -4.62 -1.25 -2.53
CA TRP A 19 -5.79 -1.98 -2.04
C TRP A 19 -6.26 -1.48 -0.66
N VAL A 20 -5.34 -1.38 0.31
CA VAL A 20 -5.64 -0.87 1.66
C VAL A 20 -6.15 0.57 1.63
N ALA A 21 -5.59 1.42 0.76
CA ALA A 21 -6.04 2.80 0.62
C ALA A 21 -7.42 2.94 -0.04
N LEU A 22 -7.84 1.97 -0.86
CA LEU A 22 -9.18 1.92 -1.44
C LEU A 22 -10.21 1.39 -0.44
N GLU A 23 -9.83 0.44 0.40
CA GLU A 23 -10.69 -0.09 1.46
C GLU A 23 -10.99 0.97 2.53
N GLU A 24 -9.99 1.77 2.89
CA GLU A 24 -10.14 2.89 3.82
C GLU A 24 -9.64 4.19 3.20
N VAL A 25 -10.55 4.94 2.57
CA VAL A 25 -10.24 6.23 1.98
C VAL A 25 -9.98 7.26 3.09
N SER A 26 -8.74 7.74 3.18
CA SER A 26 -8.32 8.74 4.17
C SER A 26 -7.13 9.56 3.70
N LEU A 27 -6.95 10.75 4.28
CA LEU A 27 -5.79 11.60 3.99
C LEU A 27 -4.46 10.91 4.34
N MET A 28 -4.42 10.19 5.46
CA MET A 28 -3.22 9.47 5.89
C MET A 28 -2.82 8.37 4.91
N ASN A 29 -3.80 7.64 4.35
CA ASN A 29 -3.54 6.62 3.33
C ASN A 29 -3.18 7.23 1.97
N PHE A 30 -3.69 8.42 1.64
CA PHE A 30 -3.33 9.13 0.40
C PHE A 30 -1.81 9.39 0.29
N VAL A 31 -1.14 9.70 1.39
CA VAL A 31 0.33 9.86 1.41
C VAL A 31 1.04 8.57 0.97
N LEU A 32 0.57 7.40 1.41
CA LEU A 32 1.11 6.10 0.98
C LEU A 32 0.89 5.88 -0.52
N VAL A 33 -0.30 6.20 -1.03
CA VAL A 33 -0.61 6.10 -2.47
C VAL A 33 0.33 7.00 -3.27
N LEU A 34 0.56 8.24 -2.83
CA LEU A 34 1.45 9.17 -3.51
C LEU A 34 2.90 8.64 -3.55
N LEU A 35 3.42 8.16 -2.42
CA LEU A 35 4.77 7.58 -2.34
C LEU A 35 4.93 6.42 -3.34
N TRP A 36 3.96 5.52 -3.42
CA TRP A 36 4.03 4.35 -4.29
C TRP A 36 3.72 4.64 -5.76
N ALA A 37 2.85 5.61 -6.03
CA ALA A 37 2.62 6.12 -7.39
C ALA A 37 3.91 6.71 -7.99
N LEU A 38 4.73 7.38 -7.18
CA LEU A 38 6.05 7.90 -7.60
C LEU A 38 7.13 6.81 -7.64
N ALA A 39 7.10 5.84 -6.73
CA ALA A 39 8.10 4.76 -6.68
C ALA A 39 8.04 3.80 -7.88
N MET A 40 6.86 3.60 -8.45
CA MET A 40 6.66 2.71 -9.59
C MET A 40 7.45 3.15 -10.85
N PRO A 41 7.32 4.39 -11.36
CA PRO A 41 8.13 4.88 -12.47
C PRO A 41 9.58 5.17 -12.09
N TYR A 42 9.84 5.80 -10.93
CA TYR A 42 11.18 6.25 -10.55
C TYR A 42 11.94 5.19 -9.73
N ARG A 43 12.71 4.32 -10.42
CA ARG A 43 13.44 3.21 -9.77
C ARG A 43 14.38 3.64 -8.63
N ARG A 44 15.03 4.80 -8.75
CA ARG A 44 15.93 5.33 -7.70
C ARG A 44 15.18 5.71 -6.42
N PHE A 45 13.91 6.10 -6.54
CA PHE A 45 13.07 6.51 -5.42
C PHE A 45 12.53 5.34 -4.61
N ARG A 46 12.52 4.11 -5.15
CA ARG A 46 11.89 2.93 -4.52
C ARG A 46 12.37 2.63 -3.11
N HIS A 47 13.68 2.64 -2.90
CA HIS A 47 14.23 2.38 -1.57
C HIS A 47 13.81 3.47 -0.56
N MET A 48 13.80 4.73 -1.00
CA MET A 48 13.36 5.84 -0.16
C MET A 48 11.86 5.75 0.13
N ALA A 49 11.05 5.42 -0.86
CA ALA A 49 9.61 5.21 -0.70
C ALA A 49 9.30 4.08 0.30
N SER A 50 10.00 2.94 0.23
CA SER A 50 9.83 1.85 1.18
C SER A 50 10.12 2.30 2.62
N CYS A 51 11.26 2.98 2.83
CA CYS A 51 11.62 3.50 4.16
C CYS A 51 10.62 4.54 4.68
N LEU A 52 10.25 5.52 3.86
CA LEU A 52 9.25 6.54 4.21
C LEU A 52 7.88 5.93 4.49
N SER A 53 7.44 4.96 3.69
CA SER A 53 6.17 4.27 3.90
C SER A 53 6.16 3.43 5.18
N THR A 54 7.30 2.84 5.56
CA THR A 54 7.44 2.11 6.83
C THR A 54 7.25 3.06 8.01
N LEU A 55 7.97 4.18 8.02
CA LEU A 55 7.85 5.20 9.07
C LEU A 55 6.42 5.76 9.14
N TRP A 56 5.85 6.09 7.99
CA TRP A 56 4.50 6.64 7.90
C TRP A 56 3.44 5.65 8.37
N THR A 57 3.56 4.37 8.02
CA THR A 57 2.65 3.32 8.49
C THR A 57 2.73 3.17 10.01
N CYS A 58 3.92 3.23 10.60
CA CYS A 58 4.09 3.25 12.05
C CYS A 58 3.41 4.47 12.70
N ILE A 59 3.51 5.65 12.09
CA ILE A 59 2.79 6.85 12.56
C ILE A 59 1.28 6.64 12.53
N ILE A 60 0.73 6.09 11.43
CA ILE A 60 -0.70 5.80 11.33
C ILE A 60 -1.15 4.84 12.44
N ILE A 61 -0.41 3.74 12.63
CA ILE A 61 -0.69 2.76 13.67
C ILE A 61 -0.69 3.42 15.06
N PHE A 62 0.34 4.22 15.35
CA PHE A 62 0.45 4.93 16.63
C PHE A 62 -0.72 5.91 16.85
N CYS A 63 -1.05 6.73 15.85
CA CYS A 63 -2.17 7.67 15.91
C CYS A 63 -3.51 6.94 16.11
N LYS A 64 -3.75 5.85 15.37
CA LYS A 64 -4.98 5.05 15.51
C LYS A 64 -5.13 4.44 16.90
N MET A 65 -4.04 3.93 17.48
CA MET A 65 -4.03 3.35 18.83
C MET A 65 -4.19 4.42 19.92
N LEU A 66 -3.50 5.56 19.78
CA LEU A 66 -3.60 6.67 20.74
C LEU A 66 -5.02 7.24 20.80
N TYR A 67 -5.69 7.36 19.64
CA TYR A 67 -7.06 7.86 19.59
C TYR A 67 -8.10 6.93 20.24
N GLN A 68 -7.77 5.65 20.49
CA GLN A 68 -8.67 4.75 21.22
C GLN A 68 -8.64 4.97 22.74
N LEU A 69 -7.71 5.78 23.28
CA LEU A 69 -7.65 6.05 24.71
C LEU A 69 -8.93 6.72 25.22
N GLU A 70 -9.32 6.38 26.45
CA GLU A 70 -10.54 6.91 27.07
C GLU A 70 -10.52 8.44 27.17
N VAL A 71 -9.33 9.03 27.37
CA VAL A 71 -9.10 10.48 27.48
C VAL A 71 -9.57 11.27 26.26
N VAL A 72 -9.58 10.67 25.06
CA VAL A 72 -9.94 11.37 23.82
C VAL A 72 -11.43 11.24 23.54
N ASP A 73 -12.27 12.18 23.96
CA ASP A 73 -13.72 12.11 23.70
C ASP A 73 -14.14 12.82 22.40
N PRO A 74 -14.61 12.10 21.35
CA PRO A 74 -15.07 12.71 20.10
C PRO A 74 -16.26 13.65 20.28
N SER A 75 -17.06 13.48 21.34
CA SER A 75 -18.23 14.32 21.59
C SER A 75 -17.85 15.80 21.75
N GLN A 76 -16.65 16.08 22.28
CA GLN A 76 -16.14 17.43 22.50
C GLN A 76 -15.67 18.13 21.22
N TYR A 77 -15.29 17.36 20.19
CA TYR A 77 -14.72 17.88 18.94
C TYR A 77 -15.68 17.73 17.75
N SER A 78 -16.68 16.88 17.87
CA SER A 78 -17.67 16.66 16.83
C SER A 78 -18.53 17.90 16.65
N SER A 79 -18.75 18.28 15.39
CA SER A 79 -19.55 19.45 15.03
C SER A 79 -20.83 19.00 14.34
N ASN A 80 -21.97 19.54 14.76
CA ASN A 80 -23.25 19.28 14.10
C ASN A 80 -23.46 20.31 12.98
N CYS A 81 -23.62 19.84 11.75
CA CYS A 81 -23.85 20.72 10.61
C CYS A 81 -25.32 21.13 10.54
N THR A 82 -25.58 22.43 10.51
CA THR A 82 -26.95 22.97 10.38
C THR A 82 -27.47 22.72 8.96
N GLN A 83 -28.67 22.15 8.84
CA GLN A 83 -29.28 21.88 7.55
C GLN A 83 -29.57 23.22 6.80
N PRO A 84 -29.18 23.33 5.52
CA PRO A 84 -29.47 24.51 4.71
C PRO A 84 -30.97 24.63 4.42
N LEU A 85 -31.42 25.85 4.10
CA LEU A 85 -32.79 26.09 3.66
C LEU A 85 -33.08 25.33 2.35
N PRO A 86 -34.32 24.85 2.13
CA PRO A 86 -34.68 24.05 0.97
C PRO A 86 -34.51 24.76 -0.39
N ASN A 87 -34.44 26.09 -0.41
CA ASN A 87 -34.21 26.87 -1.63
C ASN A 87 -32.74 27.15 -1.93
N SER A 88 -31.83 26.75 -1.04
CA SER A 88 -30.39 27.05 -1.14
C SER A 88 -29.60 25.94 -1.84
N THR A 89 -30.17 24.75 -1.96
CA THR A 89 -29.52 23.56 -2.54
C THR A 89 -30.46 22.88 -3.53
N ASN A 90 -29.90 22.24 -4.57
CA ASN A 90 -30.65 21.45 -5.54
C ASN A 90 -30.98 20.03 -5.04
N LEU A 91 -30.80 19.75 -3.75
CA LEU A 91 -30.97 18.42 -3.15
C LEU A 91 -32.34 18.32 -2.50
N THR A 92 -32.97 17.16 -2.61
CA THR A 92 -34.22 16.91 -1.89
C THR A 92 -33.97 16.83 -0.37
N PRO A 93 -34.97 17.12 0.49
CA PRO A 93 -34.81 17.03 1.94
C PRO A 93 -34.39 15.63 2.42
N GLU A 94 -34.85 14.58 1.73
CA GLU A 94 -34.50 13.19 2.03
C GLU A 94 -33.04 12.86 1.66
N GLU A 95 -32.57 13.32 0.50
CA GLU A 95 -31.15 13.18 0.10
C GLU A 95 -30.23 13.97 1.04
N LEU A 96 -30.68 15.15 1.47
CA LEU A 96 -29.96 15.97 2.43
C LEU A 96 -29.81 15.26 3.78
N GLY A 97 -30.90 14.71 4.32
CA GLY A 97 -30.88 13.94 5.59
C GLY A 97 -30.06 12.65 5.53
N ASN A 98 -29.95 12.02 4.36
CA ASN A 98 -29.13 10.83 4.15
C ASN A 98 -27.64 11.13 3.88
N SER A 99 -27.28 12.38 3.60
CA SER A 99 -25.89 12.78 3.34
C SER A 99 -24.99 12.60 4.57
N THR A 100 -23.69 12.45 4.32
CA THR A 100 -22.68 12.27 5.38
C THR A 100 -22.58 13.46 6.34
N LEU A 101 -22.88 14.68 5.86
CA LEU A 101 -22.77 15.91 6.65
C LEU A 101 -23.96 16.14 7.58
N TYR A 102 -25.17 15.79 7.14
CA TYR A 102 -26.41 16.13 7.87
C TYR A 102 -27.09 14.94 8.57
N ARG A 103 -26.54 13.72 8.42
CA ARG A 103 -27.05 12.52 9.11
C ARG A 103 -26.74 12.50 10.61
N GLY A 104 -25.69 13.18 11.05
CA GLY A 104 -25.26 13.19 12.44
C GLY A 104 -24.03 14.08 12.67
N PRO A 105 -23.53 14.16 13.93
CA PRO A 105 -22.37 14.97 14.25
C PRO A 105 -21.13 14.45 13.50
N VAL A 106 -20.42 15.36 12.86
CA VAL A 106 -19.24 15.05 12.04
C VAL A 106 -17.99 15.22 12.89
N ASP A 107 -17.20 14.15 12.98
CA ASP A 107 -15.87 14.19 13.57
C ASP A 107 -14.82 14.56 12.51
N PRO A 108 -14.10 15.69 12.68
CA PRO A 108 -13.03 16.09 11.75
C PRO A 108 -11.92 15.05 11.62
N ALA A 109 -11.66 14.26 12.68
CA ALA A 109 -10.61 13.22 12.66
C ALA A 109 -10.93 12.08 11.68
N ASN A 110 -12.21 11.85 11.40
CA ASN A 110 -12.64 10.83 10.46
C ASN A 110 -12.11 11.09 9.03
N TRP A 111 -11.98 12.36 8.63
CA TRP A 111 -11.42 12.73 7.32
C TRP A 111 -9.93 12.38 7.19
N PHE A 112 -9.20 12.45 8.31
CA PHE A 112 -7.81 11.99 8.40
C PHE A 112 -7.69 10.45 8.46
N GLY A 113 -8.79 9.72 8.63
CA GLY A 113 -8.79 8.26 8.75
C GLY A 113 -8.62 7.76 10.19
N ILE A 114 -9.05 8.55 11.17
CA ILE A 114 -9.01 8.19 12.58
C ILE A 114 -10.46 8.14 13.10
N ARG A 115 -10.87 7.01 13.67
CA ARG A 115 -12.20 6.77 14.21
C ARG A 115 -12.10 6.18 15.61
N LYS A 116 -12.91 6.64 16.55
CA LYS A 116 -13.05 6.02 17.88
C LYS A 116 -14.12 4.92 17.86
N GLY A 117 -14.00 3.95 18.76
CA GLY A 117 -14.99 2.88 18.94
C GLY A 117 -14.59 1.55 18.29
N PHE A 118 -13.37 1.44 17.80
CA PHE A 118 -12.82 0.20 17.24
C PHE A 118 -11.52 -0.19 17.96
N PRO A 119 -11.56 -0.55 19.25
CA PRO A 119 -10.36 -0.94 20.02
C PRO A 119 -9.76 -2.28 19.55
N ASN A 120 -10.40 -2.96 18.60
CA ASN A 120 -9.98 -4.26 18.14
C ASN A 120 -8.78 -4.16 17.20
N LEU A 121 -7.90 -5.16 17.30
CA LEU A 121 -6.75 -5.37 16.40
C LEU A 121 -7.15 -5.36 14.92
N GLY A 122 -8.41 -5.68 14.61
CA GLY A 122 -9.00 -5.54 13.28
C GLY A 122 -8.89 -4.15 12.66
N TYR A 123 -9.02 -3.07 13.44
CA TYR A 123 -8.96 -1.69 12.93
C TYR A 123 -7.58 -1.27 12.41
N VAL A 124 -6.54 -1.87 12.98
CA VAL A 124 -5.13 -1.61 12.64
C VAL A 124 -4.55 -2.74 11.79
N LYS A 125 -5.29 -3.84 11.60
CA LYS A 125 -4.85 -5.05 10.91
C LYS A 125 -4.33 -4.76 9.50
N ASN A 126 -5.04 -3.94 8.74
CA ASN A 126 -4.66 -3.61 7.36
C ASN A 126 -3.30 -2.88 7.33
N HIS A 127 -3.10 -1.89 8.21
CA HIS A 127 -1.82 -1.18 8.35
C HIS A 127 -0.71 -2.08 8.90
N LEU A 128 -1.01 -3.01 9.81
CA LEU A 128 -0.06 -4.03 10.28
C LEU A 128 0.38 -4.96 9.15
N GLN A 129 -0.53 -5.38 8.28
CA GLN A 129 -0.21 -6.20 7.11
C GLN A 129 0.66 -5.43 6.11
N VAL A 130 0.39 -4.13 5.90
CA VAL A 130 1.26 -3.26 5.09
C VAL A 130 2.67 -3.20 5.69
N LEU A 131 2.77 -2.94 7.00
CA LEU A 131 4.04 -2.89 7.70
C LEU A 131 4.81 -4.21 7.58
N LEU A 132 4.12 -5.34 7.79
CA LEU A 132 4.71 -6.68 7.64
C LEU A 132 5.23 -6.90 6.22
N LEU A 133 4.49 -6.47 5.20
CA LEU A 133 4.88 -6.61 3.80
C LEU A 133 6.09 -5.74 3.44
N LEU A 134 6.18 -4.52 3.99
CA LEU A 134 7.35 -3.64 3.86
C LEU A 134 8.59 -4.24 4.54
N VAL A 135 8.44 -4.77 5.75
CA VAL A 135 9.53 -5.49 6.44
C VAL A 135 9.96 -6.72 5.65
N PHE A 136 8.99 -7.46 5.09
CA PHE A 136 9.27 -8.62 4.25
C PHE A 136 10.07 -8.25 3.00
N GLU A 137 9.72 -7.14 2.33
CA GLU A 137 10.48 -6.60 1.21
C GLU A 137 11.95 -6.33 1.59
N ALA A 138 12.17 -5.64 2.70
CA ALA A 138 13.52 -5.37 3.21
C ALA A 138 14.30 -6.66 3.54
N VAL A 139 13.63 -7.65 4.15
CA VAL A 139 14.22 -8.97 4.47
C VAL A 139 14.62 -9.71 3.20
N VAL A 140 13.78 -9.70 2.17
CA VAL A 140 14.09 -10.32 0.87
C VAL A 140 15.36 -9.68 0.29
N TYR A 141 15.42 -8.35 0.22
CA TYR A 141 16.60 -7.66 -0.31
C TYR A 141 17.88 -7.94 0.51
N ARG A 142 17.80 -7.87 1.84
CA ARG A 142 18.96 -8.18 2.71
C ARG A 142 19.42 -9.63 2.55
N ARG A 143 18.50 -10.58 2.46
CA ARG A 143 18.83 -12.00 2.28
C ARG A 143 19.51 -12.25 0.92
N GLN A 144 19.08 -11.58 -0.15
CA GLN A 144 19.76 -11.65 -1.45
C GLN A 144 21.17 -11.07 -1.38
N GLN A 145 21.34 -9.90 -0.77
CA GLN A 145 22.66 -9.28 -0.62
C GLN A 145 23.61 -10.17 0.19
N TYR A 146 23.14 -10.73 1.30
CA TYR A 146 23.92 -11.65 2.11
C TYR A 146 24.34 -12.91 1.32
N HIS A 147 23.41 -13.52 0.57
CA HIS A 147 23.70 -14.67 -0.28
C HIS A 147 24.76 -14.36 -1.33
N ARG A 148 24.65 -13.22 -2.01
CA ARG A 148 25.63 -12.78 -3.02
C ARG A 148 27.02 -12.58 -2.41
N LYS A 149 27.11 -11.90 -1.27
CA LYS A 149 28.38 -11.69 -0.57
C LYS A 149 29.03 -13.01 -0.15
N ARG A 150 28.26 -13.94 0.40
CA ARG A 150 28.78 -15.24 0.87
C ARG A 150 29.34 -16.09 -0.27
N HIS A 151 28.69 -16.08 -1.43
CA HIS A 151 29.08 -16.89 -2.58
C HIS A 151 29.89 -16.12 -3.63
N GLN A 152 30.30 -14.87 -3.33
CA GLN A 152 31.02 -13.97 -4.26
C GLN A 152 30.34 -13.84 -5.64
N LEU A 153 29.01 -13.87 -5.66
CA LEU A 153 28.21 -13.77 -6.88
C LEU A 153 27.98 -12.31 -7.26
N VAL A 154 28.18 -11.98 -8.54
CA VAL A 154 27.86 -10.67 -9.11
C VAL A 154 26.33 -10.51 -9.20
N ALA A 155 25.82 -9.30 -9.00
CA ALA A 155 24.40 -9.03 -9.23
C ALA A 155 24.07 -9.27 -10.71
N PRO A 156 23.07 -10.10 -11.05
CA PRO A 156 22.79 -10.41 -12.45
C PRO A 156 22.34 -9.14 -13.17
N VAL A 157 22.96 -8.88 -14.32
CA VAL A 157 22.67 -7.72 -15.17
C VAL A 157 21.26 -7.81 -15.74
N THR A 158 20.79 -9.04 -15.97
CA THR A 158 19.45 -9.35 -16.48
C THR A 158 18.45 -9.51 -15.33
N GLY A 159 17.32 -8.81 -15.44
CA GLY A 159 16.16 -8.95 -14.55
C GLY A 159 15.34 -10.21 -14.81
N THR A 160 15.98 -11.31 -15.23
CA THR A 160 15.33 -12.57 -15.60
C THR A 160 15.33 -13.56 -14.42
N ILE A 161 14.44 -14.55 -14.50
CA ILE A 161 14.30 -15.61 -13.51
C ILE A 161 15.24 -16.78 -13.85
N PHE A 162 15.33 -17.16 -15.12
CA PHE A 162 16.25 -18.16 -15.64
C PHE A 162 17.35 -17.47 -16.44
N GLU A 163 18.59 -17.48 -15.93
CA GLU A 163 19.72 -16.81 -16.60
C GLU A 163 20.20 -17.61 -17.82
N ASP A 164 20.04 -18.93 -17.81
CA ASP A 164 20.55 -19.84 -18.85
C ASP A 164 19.75 -19.80 -20.17
N ILE A 165 18.65 -19.03 -20.24
CA ILE A 165 17.72 -19.07 -21.37
C ILE A 165 17.70 -17.74 -22.11
N SER A 166 18.31 -17.78 -23.30
CA SER A 166 18.34 -16.73 -24.30
C SER A 166 17.31 -16.97 -25.41
N ARG A 167 17.21 -16.04 -26.37
CA ARG A 167 16.33 -16.17 -27.55
C ARG A 167 16.66 -17.39 -28.41
N GLU A 168 17.93 -17.80 -28.44
CA GLU A 168 18.41 -18.96 -29.20
C GLU A 168 17.82 -20.27 -28.67
N HIS A 169 17.50 -20.31 -27.38
CA HIS A 169 16.96 -21.50 -26.72
C HIS A 169 15.44 -21.65 -26.89
N LEU A 170 14.75 -20.64 -27.46
CA LEU A 170 13.30 -20.66 -27.65
C LEU A 170 12.85 -21.86 -28.48
N ASP A 171 13.59 -22.17 -29.54
CA ASP A 171 13.19 -23.12 -30.57
C ASP A 171 13.74 -24.54 -30.30
N LEU A 172 14.50 -24.73 -29.21
CA LEU A 172 15.12 -26.00 -28.81
C LEU A 172 14.16 -26.97 -28.09
N GLY A 173 12.93 -26.53 -27.78
CA GLY A 173 11.91 -27.39 -27.20
C GLY A 173 10.87 -26.66 -26.35
N LEU A 174 9.76 -27.36 -26.05
CA LEU A 174 8.60 -26.78 -25.36
C LEU A 174 8.94 -26.23 -23.96
N VAL A 175 9.81 -26.93 -23.22
CA VAL A 175 10.23 -26.50 -21.87
C VAL A 175 11.09 -25.24 -21.91
N ASN A 176 12.01 -25.14 -22.88
CA ASN A 176 12.84 -23.95 -23.04
C ASN A 176 12.02 -22.76 -23.53
N CYS A 177 11.03 -23.02 -24.40
CA CYS A 177 10.05 -22.02 -24.81
C CYS A 177 9.23 -21.49 -23.63
N ALA A 178 8.68 -22.36 -22.79
CA ALA A 178 7.94 -21.94 -21.59
C ALA A 178 8.79 -21.08 -20.65
N LYS A 179 10.05 -21.46 -20.40
CA LYS A 179 10.97 -20.67 -19.57
C LYS A 179 11.35 -19.33 -20.21
N TYR A 180 11.53 -19.28 -21.54
CA TYR A 180 11.76 -18.02 -22.26
C TYR A 180 10.55 -17.09 -22.15
N LEU A 181 9.33 -17.61 -22.34
CA LEU A 181 8.11 -16.84 -22.16
C LEU A 181 7.99 -16.33 -20.73
N ILE A 182 8.25 -17.14 -19.70
CA ILE A 182 8.23 -16.66 -18.30
C ILE A 182 9.20 -15.49 -18.07
N ASN A 183 10.39 -15.52 -18.67
CA ASN A 183 11.36 -14.43 -18.55
C ASN A 183 10.96 -13.15 -19.30
N TYR A 184 10.40 -13.29 -20.51
CA TYR A 184 10.24 -12.18 -21.46
C TYR A 184 8.79 -11.89 -21.85
N PHE A 185 7.80 -12.45 -21.15
CA PHE A 185 6.37 -12.29 -21.47
C PHE A 185 5.98 -10.83 -21.60
N TYR A 186 6.17 -10.05 -20.53
CA TYR A 186 5.85 -8.62 -20.47
C TYR A 186 6.78 -7.74 -21.34
N TYR A 187 7.92 -8.28 -21.77
CA TYR A 187 8.80 -7.56 -22.68
C TYR A 187 8.30 -7.65 -24.13
N LYS A 188 7.64 -8.77 -24.48
CA LYS A 188 7.18 -9.04 -25.84
C LYS A 188 5.71 -8.70 -26.08
N PHE A 189 4.87 -8.88 -25.06
CA PHE A 189 3.45 -8.57 -25.06
C PHE A 189 3.17 -7.46 -24.06
#